data_AF-A0A545V1B0-F1
#
_entry.id   AF-A0A545V1B0-F1
#
_cell.length_a   1.000
_cell.length_b   1.000
_cell.length_c   1.000
_cell.angle_alpha   90.00
_cell.angle_beta   90.00
_cell.angle_gamma   90.00
#
_symmetry.space_group_name_H-M   'P 1'
#
loop_
_entity.id
_entity.type
_entity.pdbx_description
1 polymer ?
#
loop_
_entity_poly.entity_id
_entity_poly.type
_entity_poly.pdbx_seq_one_letter_code
_entity_poly.pdbx_strand_id
1 'polypeptide(L)'
;MRSLLASAATVLSSSGSSQSAARLLLSGRRGAMAVGSTMPPGFTARVGRLDTFCLPDKITGSAHDRSLAQAMIQAWRRDGIFQVAMSARQQRIYQNANAASRRFFQRTSAEKHRCVDDKSYAGYTASGEEMTDGVADYSEIFTVTKDLAKDDYRVAGQWPCHGPCPWPDDDMKLNMTAYTDDLSRSGDQLLEMIEMGLRVPTGSLKRYTEDGWHHMRVLRFPHRDGTNGKGKKGRGIGSHTDYGLLVMAAQNDVGGLFVRPPQQGEHHANWEKSAAGLREDEPGWVYVPPVAGVFTVFPGDMMQYMTNSYLQSTPHKVGLNTRERFAFAYFHEPNFASVIKPLPGFEGRTAEARASEEGIHYGTHFTNMCLRNYPERVTTQKLLREDRCKMLALPQLRRVVSSTGPTGARGGAGGCAENEAVLRDGGYPAPSMELQNA
;
A
#
# COMPACT_ATOMS: atom_id res chain seq x y z
N MET A 1 5.32 -61.95 -8.24
CA MET A 1 4.18 -61.72 -7.32
C MET A 1 3.75 -60.26 -7.44
N ARG A 2 2.56 -60.07 -8.05
CA ARG A 2 1.62 -58.92 -7.99
C ARG A 2 2.16 -57.52 -8.37
N SER A 3 1.91 -57.02 -9.60
CA SER A 3 0.64 -56.41 -10.10
C SER A 3 0.49 -54.95 -9.63
N LEU A 4 0.07 -53.94 -10.39
CA LEU A 4 -0.37 -53.73 -11.78
C LEU A 4 -0.51 -52.20 -11.96
N LEU A 5 -0.21 -51.73 -13.18
CA LEU A 5 -0.92 -50.71 -13.98
C LEU A 5 -1.04 -49.23 -13.56
N ALA A 6 -0.69 -48.43 -14.57
CA ALA A 6 -1.20 -47.11 -14.91
C ALA A 6 -2.70 -46.89 -14.68
N SER A 7 -3.09 -45.65 -14.40
CA SER A 7 -4.44 -45.19 -14.69
C SER A 7 -4.43 -43.84 -15.38
N ALA A 8 -5.05 -43.84 -16.55
CA ALA A 8 -5.24 -42.75 -17.47
C ALA A 8 -6.22 -41.70 -16.92
N ALA A 9 -6.03 -40.46 -17.34
CA ALA A 9 -7.02 -39.41 -17.23
C ALA A 9 -8.14 -39.68 -18.26
N THR A 10 -9.32 -40.06 -17.78
CA THR A 10 -10.52 -40.14 -18.61
C THR A 10 -11.22 -38.78 -18.58
N VAL A 11 -11.20 -38.10 -19.72
CA VAL A 11 -12.09 -36.98 -20.03
C VAL A 11 -13.46 -37.56 -20.34
N LEU A 12 -14.45 -37.27 -19.50
CA LEU A 12 -15.86 -37.48 -19.84
C LEU A 12 -16.47 -36.13 -20.18
N SER A 13 -16.84 -35.99 -21.45
CA SER A 13 -17.71 -34.95 -21.97
C SER A 13 -19.13 -35.17 -21.47
N SER A 14 -19.69 -34.20 -20.75
CA SER A 14 -21.14 -34.03 -20.68
C SER A 14 -21.45 -32.53 -20.72
N SER A 15 -22.17 -32.17 -21.76
CA SER A 15 -22.77 -30.87 -22.04
C SER A 15 -23.54 -30.30 -20.85
N GLY A 16 -23.25 -29.06 -20.46
CA GLY A 16 -24.01 -28.31 -19.48
C GLY A 16 -23.34 -26.97 -19.16
N SER A 17 -23.92 -25.90 -19.68
CA SER A 17 -23.49 -24.51 -19.48
C SER A 17 -23.46 -24.12 -17.99
N SER A 18 -22.28 -23.77 -17.48
CA SER A 18 -22.13 -22.85 -16.35
C SER A 18 -20.68 -22.33 -16.29
N GLN A 19 -20.52 -21.01 -16.33
CA GLN A 19 -19.24 -20.34 -16.15
C GLN A 19 -18.71 -20.62 -14.73
N SER A 20 -17.65 -21.42 -14.63
CA SER A 20 -16.92 -21.63 -13.38
C SER A 20 -15.54 -21.00 -13.52
N ALA A 21 -15.30 -19.89 -12.81
CA ALA A 21 -13.95 -19.37 -12.62
C ALA A 21 -13.12 -20.42 -11.88
N ALA A 22 -11.98 -20.81 -12.45
CA ALA A 22 -11.13 -21.88 -11.94
C ALA A 22 -10.58 -21.51 -10.55
N ARG A 23 -11.16 -22.12 -9.51
CA ARG A 23 -10.66 -22.08 -8.14
C ARG A 23 -9.51 -23.08 -8.03
N LEU A 24 -8.26 -22.60 -7.97
CA LEU A 24 -7.12 -23.49 -7.79
C LEU A 24 -7.05 -23.99 -6.34
N LEU A 25 -7.53 -25.22 -6.10
CA LEU A 25 -7.34 -25.92 -4.83
C LEU A 25 -5.89 -26.44 -4.78
N LEU A 26 -5.01 -25.70 -4.12
CA LEU A 26 -3.66 -26.19 -3.78
C LEU A 26 -3.78 -27.32 -2.73
N SER A 27 -3.91 -28.56 -3.19
CA SER A 27 -3.88 -29.76 -2.33
C SER A 27 -2.44 -30.30 -2.22
N GLY A 28 -1.66 -29.74 -1.31
CA GLY A 28 -0.36 -30.28 -0.92
C GLY A 28 -0.42 -30.87 0.49
N ARG A 29 -0.38 -32.20 0.61
CA ARG A 29 -0.26 -32.93 1.89
C ARG A 29 1.10 -32.65 2.54
N ARG A 30 1.19 -31.59 3.35
CA ARG A 30 2.08 -31.46 4.52
C ARG A 30 1.26 -30.81 5.63
N GLY A 31 1.32 -31.38 6.85
CA GLY A 31 0.39 -31.17 7.97
C GLY A 31 -0.36 -29.84 7.97
N ALA A 32 -1.66 -29.90 7.68
CA ALA A 32 -2.54 -28.74 7.77
C ALA A 32 -2.64 -28.33 9.24
N MET A 33 -1.77 -27.41 9.68
CA MET A 33 -2.06 -26.62 10.87
C MET A 33 -3.47 -26.05 10.68
N ALA A 34 -4.34 -26.23 11.66
CA ALA A 34 -5.69 -25.70 11.60
C ALA A 34 -5.60 -24.21 11.23
N VAL A 35 -6.33 -23.77 10.20
CA VAL A 35 -6.16 -22.45 9.57
C VAL A 35 -6.34 -21.27 10.55
N GLY A 36 -6.91 -21.50 11.74
CA GLY A 36 -7.01 -20.52 12.84
C GLY A 36 -5.97 -20.65 13.97
N SER A 37 -5.12 -21.69 13.97
CA SER A 37 -4.16 -21.98 15.06
C SER A 37 -3.08 -20.90 15.24
N THR A 38 -2.86 -20.09 14.21
CA THR A 38 -1.91 -18.97 14.20
C THR A 38 -2.54 -17.63 14.59
N MET A 39 -3.81 -17.60 15.00
CA MET A 39 -4.46 -16.37 15.46
C MET A 39 -3.77 -15.87 16.74
N PRO A 40 -3.40 -14.58 16.83
CA PRO A 40 -2.85 -13.99 18.06
C PRO A 40 -3.71 -14.27 19.29
N PRO A 41 -3.12 -14.67 20.44
CA PRO A 41 -3.89 -14.94 21.63
C PRO A 41 -4.59 -13.67 22.17
N GLY A 42 -5.84 -13.83 22.61
CA GLY A 42 -6.67 -12.71 23.12
C GLY A 42 -7.47 -11.98 22.04
N PHE A 43 -7.37 -12.40 20.77
CA PHE A 43 -8.21 -11.89 19.68
C PHE A 43 -9.30 -12.90 19.35
N THR A 44 -10.49 -12.38 19.02
CA THR A 44 -11.62 -13.14 18.49
C THR A 44 -12.01 -12.57 17.14
N ALA A 45 -11.89 -13.37 16.08
CA ALA A 45 -12.22 -12.96 14.72
C ALA A 45 -12.68 -14.16 13.88
N ARG A 46 -13.41 -13.89 12.79
CA ARG A 46 -13.70 -14.93 11.80
C ARG A 46 -12.41 -15.27 11.04
N VAL A 47 -12.09 -16.56 10.88
CA VAL A 47 -10.95 -16.96 10.05
C VAL A 47 -11.30 -16.73 8.57
N GLY A 48 -10.48 -15.95 7.87
CA GLY A 48 -10.65 -15.64 6.46
C GLY A 48 -10.45 -16.85 5.57
N ARG A 49 -11.36 -17.03 4.60
CA ARG A 49 -11.21 -17.95 3.47
C ARG A 49 -11.16 -17.11 2.20
N LEU A 50 -9.98 -16.56 1.93
CA LEU A 50 -9.80 -15.58 0.86
C LEU A 50 -9.74 -16.29 -0.50
N ASP A 51 -10.25 -15.64 -1.54
CA ASP A 51 -10.00 -16.10 -2.91
C ASP A 51 -8.54 -15.87 -3.28
N THR A 52 -7.98 -16.82 -4.05
CA THR A 52 -6.61 -16.75 -4.56
C THR A 52 -6.63 -16.68 -6.08
N PHE A 53 -6.01 -15.66 -6.63
CA PHE A 53 -5.91 -15.44 -8.07
C PHE A 53 -4.48 -15.64 -8.58
N CYS A 54 -4.33 -16.01 -9.85
CA CYS A 54 -3.06 -15.94 -10.56
C CYS A 54 -3.11 -14.76 -11.53
N LEU A 55 -2.15 -13.85 -11.47
CA LEU A 55 -2.04 -12.79 -12.46
C LEU A 55 -1.58 -13.38 -13.80
N PRO A 56 -2.19 -12.97 -14.93
CA PRO A 56 -1.73 -13.41 -16.24
C PRO A 56 -0.38 -12.76 -16.57
N ASP A 57 0.48 -13.47 -17.30
CA ASP A 57 1.77 -12.91 -17.77
C ASP A 57 1.56 -11.68 -18.67
N LYS A 58 0.46 -11.68 -19.43
CA LYS A 58 0.04 -10.57 -20.29
C LYS A 58 -1.48 -10.43 -20.26
N ILE A 59 -1.95 -9.20 -20.09
CA ILE A 59 -3.36 -8.84 -20.18
C ILE A 59 -3.65 -8.52 -21.65
N THR A 60 -4.56 -9.26 -22.28
CA THR A 60 -4.90 -9.08 -23.70
C THR A 60 -6.31 -8.55 -23.90
N GLY A 61 -7.08 -8.37 -22.83
CA GLY A 61 -8.51 -8.05 -22.92
C GLY A 61 -9.31 -9.25 -23.42
N SER A 62 -8.88 -10.48 -23.13
CA SER A 62 -9.64 -11.67 -23.46
C SER A 62 -10.93 -11.78 -22.63
N ALA A 63 -11.84 -12.69 -22.98
CA ALA A 63 -13.01 -12.98 -22.14
C ALA A 63 -12.58 -13.52 -20.76
N HIS A 64 -11.49 -14.27 -20.70
CA HIS A 64 -10.89 -14.75 -19.47
C HIS A 64 -10.39 -13.58 -18.60
N ASP A 65 -9.63 -12.64 -19.16
CA ASP A 65 -9.12 -11.47 -18.42
C ASP A 65 -10.27 -10.64 -17.84
N ARG A 66 -11.33 -10.41 -18.64
CA ARG A 66 -12.51 -9.67 -18.19
C ARG A 66 -13.23 -10.38 -17.04
N SER A 67 -13.34 -11.70 -17.08
CA SER A 67 -13.95 -12.49 -16.01
C SER A 67 -13.11 -12.45 -14.75
N LEU A 68 -11.79 -12.60 -14.87
CA LEU A 68 -10.84 -12.52 -13.76
C LEU A 68 -10.86 -11.13 -13.10
N ALA A 69 -10.84 -10.07 -13.90
CA ALA A 69 -10.94 -8.68 -13.43
C ALA A 69 -12.23 -8.43 -12.64
N GLN A 70 -13.37 -8.90 -13.15
CA GLN A 70 -14.65 -8.79 -12.44
C GLN A 70 -14.64 -9.58 -11.12
N ALA A 71 -14.06 -10.78 -11.10
CA ALA A 71 -13.94 -11.59 -9.89
C ALA A 71 -13.08 -10.90 -8.82
N MET A 72 -11.98 -10.24 -9.20
CA MET A 72 -11.14 -9.46 -8.28
C MET A 72 -11.91 -8.28 -7.68
N ILE A 73 -12.63 -7.51 -8.50
CA ILE A 73 -13.50 -6.42 -8.03
C ILE A 73 -14.54 -6.92 -7.03
N GLN A 74 -15.20 -8.04 -7.33
CA GLN A 74 -16.18 -8.65 -6.43
C GLN A 74 -15.54 -9.13 -5.12
N ALA A 75 -14.34 -9.69 -5.16
CA ALA A 75 -13.62 -10.12 -3.97
C ALA A 75 -13.29 -8.94 -3.04
N TRP A 76 -12.80 -7.81 -3.57
CA TRP A 76 -12.62 -6.60 -2.74
C TRP A 76 -13.93 -6.08 -2.16
N ARG A 77 -15.02 -6.06 -2.95
CA ARG A 77 -16.33 -5.57 -2.45
C ARG A 77 -16.97 -6.48 -1.40
N ARG A 78 -16.64 -7.78 -1.40
CA ARG A 78 -17.19 -8.76 -0.46
C ARG A 78 -16.32 -8.93 0.78
N ASP A 79 -15.00 -9.08 0.58
CA ASP A 79 -14.06 -9.48 1.62
C ASP A 79 -13.06 -8.37 1.99
N GLY A 80 -12.98 -7.28 1.22
CA GLY A 80 -11.97 -6.22 1.37
C GLY A 80 -10.57 -6.61 0.89
N ILE A 81 -10.32 -7.90 0.68
CA ILE A 81 -8.98 -8.43 0.41
C ILE A 81 -9.06 -9.72 -0.41
N PHE A 82 -8.01 -10.01 -1.17
CA PHE A 82 -7.78 -11.33 -1.75
C PHE A 82 -6.29 -11.71 -1.74
N GLN A 83 -5.98 -12.93 -2.19
CA GLN A 83 -4.62 -13.42 -2.37
C GLN A 83 -4.23 -13.49 -3.86
N VAL A 84 -2.95 -13.30 -4.13
CA VAL A 84 -2.33 -13.54 -5.43
C VAL A 84 -1.23 -14.59 -5.27
N ALA A 85 -1.28 -15.65 -6.08
CA ALA A 85 -0.26 -16.68 -6.10
C ALA A 85 1.06 -16.14 -6.69
N MET A 86 2.14 -16.34 -5.95
CA MET A 86 3.49 -15.99 -6.39
C MET A 86 4.06 -17.08 -7.30
N SER A 87 4.64 -16.69 -8.43
CA SER A 87 5.46 -17.62 -9.22
C SER A 87 6.71 -18.08 -8.44
N ALA A 88 7.35 -19.17 -8.88
CA ALA A 88 8.59 -19.66 -8.25
C ALA A 88 9.73 -18.63 -8.26
N ARG A 89 9.72 -17.67 -9.20
CA ARG A 89 10.67 -16.55 -9.20
C ARG A 89 10.34 -15.56 -8.09
N GLN A 90 9.08 -15.14 -7.98
CA GLN A 90 8.63 -14.18 -6.97
C GLN A 90 8.82 -14.73 -5.55
N GLN A 91 8.56 -16.03 -5.34
CA GLN A 91 8.82 -16.69 -4.06
C GLN A 91 10.30 -16.63 -3.66
N ARG A 92 11.24 -16.81 -4.60
CA ARG A 92 12.69 -16.69 -4.33
C ARG A 92 13.08 -15.25 -3.97
N ILE A 93 12.54 -14.26 -4.69
CA ILE A 93 12.78 -12.84 -4.40
C ILE A 93 12.28 -12.49 -2.99
N TYR A 94 11.04 -12.90 -2.65
CA TYR A 94 10.48 -12.73 -1.31
C TYR A 94 11.33 -13.41 -0.23
N GLN A 95 11.77 -14.65 -0.45
CA GLN A 95 12.61 -15.38 0.51
C GLN A 95 13.94 -14.66 0.78
N ASN A 96 14.57 -14.12 -0.25
CA ASN A 96 15.81 -13.36 -0.11
C ASN A 96 15.58 -12.04 0.66
N ALA A 97 14.52 -11.29 0.34
CA ALA A 97 14.14 -10.09 1.09
C ALA A 97 13.81 -10.41 2.56
N ASN A 98 13.08 -11.50 2.82
CA ASN A 98 12.78 -11.96 4.18
C ASN A 98 14.05 -12.39 4.95
N ALA A 99 15.03 -12.98 4.29
CA ALA A 99 16.30 -13.30 4.93
C ALA A 99 17.11 -12.03 5.27
N ALA A 100 17.14 -11.04 4.36
CA ALA A 100 17.80 -9.76 4.58
C ALA A 100 17.15 -8.95 5.72
N SER A 101 15.81 -8.92 5.78
CA SER A 101 15.10 -8.24 6.87
C SER A 101 15.42 -8.84 8.24
N ARG A 102 15.47 -10.18 8.34
CA ARG A 102 15.85 -10.87 9.58
C ARG A 102 17.26 -10.52 10.03
N ARG A 103 18.23 -10.49 9.10
CA ARG A 103 19.61 -10.05 9.39
C ARG A 103 19.65 -8.61 9.90
N PHE A 104 18.93 -7.70 9.23
CA PHE A 104 18.86 -6.30 9.65
C PHE A 104 18.31 -6.15 11.08
N PHE A 105 17.19 -6.81 11.39
CA PHE A 105 16.56 -6.65 12.70
C PHE A 105 17.32 -7.33 13.85
N GLN A 106 18.26 -8.23 13.56
CA GLN A 106 19.20 -8.81 14.52
C GLN A 106 20.36 -7.88 14.89
N ARG A 107 20.59 -6.81 14.12
CA ARG A 107 21.61 -5.81 14.45
C ARG A 107 21.31 -5.12 15.78
N THR A 108 22.34 -4.53 16.38
CA THR A 108 22.20 -3.78 17.63
C THR A 108 21.26 -2.59 17.45
N SER A 109 20.65 -2.14 18.54
CA SER A 109 19.81 -0.93 18.52
C SER A 109 20.55 0.27 17.91
N ALA A 110 21.81 0.49 18.30
CA ALA A 110 22.62 1.59 17.80
C ALA A 110 22.85 1.52 16.28
N GLU A 111 23.10 0.33 15.72
CA GLU A 111 23.26 0.17 14.26
C GLU A 111 21.96 0.45 13.50
N LYS A 112 20.82 -0.01 14.02
CA LYS A 112 19.51 0.26 13.39
C LYS A 112 19.16 1.75 13.41
N HIS A 113 19.40 2.45 14.52
CA HIS A 113 19.14 3.88 14.64
C HIS A 113 20.06 4.77 13.79
N ARG A 114 21.18 4.26 13.26
CA ARG A 114 21.98 4.99 12.26
C ARG A 114 21.32 5.06 10.90
N CYS A 115 20.35 4.20 10.62
CA CYS A 115 19.67 4.11 9.33
C CYS A 115 18.46 5.05 9.29
N VAL A 116 18.67 6.36 9.51
CA VAL A 116 17.62 7.38 9.45
C VAL A 116 18.08 8.53 8.54
N ASP A 117 17.13 9.19 7.88
CA ASP A 117 17.39 10.36 7.04
C ASP A 117 16.52 11.53 7.49
N ASP A 118 17.04 12.76 7.38
CA ASP A 118 16.33 13.96 7.80
C ASP A 118 15.51 14.63 6.68
N LYS A 119 15.59 14.12 5.44
CA LYS A 119 14.83 14.62 4.28
C LYS A 119 13.71 13.68 3.87
N SER A 120 13.92 12.37 4.03
CA SER A 120 12.98 11.29 3.71
C SER A 120 12.55 10.53 4.96
N TYR A 121 11.34 9.96 4.93
CA TYR A 121 10.87 9.01 5.94
C TYR A 121 11.41 7.58 5.72
N ALA A 122 12.28 7.38 4.73
CA ALA A 122 13.03 6.13 4.57
C ALA A 122 13.86 5.81 5.81
N GLY A 123 14.15 4.51 5.98
CA GLY A 123 14.99 4.00 7.05
C GLY A 123 14.22 3.43 8.22
N TYR A 124 14.93 3.32 9.34
CA TYR A 124 14.48 2.60 10.53
C TYR A 124 13.50 3.42 11.38
N THR A 125 12.51 2.73 11.94
CA THR A 125 11.60 3.21 12.97
C THR A 125 11.60 2.19 14.09
N ALA A 126 11.85 2.64 15.32
CA ALA A 126 11.89 1.76 16.48
C ALA A 126 10.49 1.32 16.93
N SER A 127 10.43 0.18 17.62
CA SER A 127 9.22 -0.25 18.33
C SER A 127 8.77 0.86 19.30
N GLY A 128 7.50 1.26 19.20
CA GLY A 128 6.89 2.30 20.00
C GLY A 128 7.22 3.73 19.59
N GLU A 129 7.77 3.95 18.38
CA GLU A 129 7.97 5.28 17.79
C GLU A 129 6.80 5.69 16.88
N GLU A 130 6.23 4.75 16.12
CA GLU A 130 5.04 5.04 15.30
C GLU A 130 3.78 5.14 16.16
N MET A 131 2.91 6.10 15.83
CA MET A 131 1.67 6.36 16.53
C MET A 131 0.46 6.08 15.63
N THR A 132 -0.47 5.23 16.12
CA THR A 132 -1.79 5.02 15.52
C THR A 132 -2.86 5.29 16.56
N ASP A 133 -3.77 6.22 16.28
CA ASP A 133 -4.85 6.65 17.20
C ASP A 133 -4.29 7.09 18.58
N GLY A 134 -3.19 7.85 18.57
CA GLY A 134 -2.52 8.31 19.79
C GLY A 134 -1.87 7.20 20.62
N VAL A 135 -1.83 5.96 20.14
CA VAL A 135 -1.23 4.80 20.81
C VAL A 135 0.01 4.34 20.04
N ALA A 136 1.09 4.10 20.76
CA ALA A 136 2.34 3.61 20.16
C ALA A 136 2.18 2.18 19.61
N ASP A 137 2.67 1.95 18.40
CA ASP A 137 2.69 0.65 17.72
C ASP A 137 3.97 -0.12 18.06
N TYR A 138 3.89 -1.45 18.16
CA TYR A 138 5.01 -2.27 18.65
C TYR A 138 5.93 -2.81 17.55
N SER A 139 5.65 -2.58 16.27
CA SER A 139 6.56 -3.01 15.19
C SER A 139 7.85 -2.19 15.17
N GLU A 140 8.97 -2.86 14.93
CA GLU A 140 10.16 -2.23 14.33
C GLU A 140 9.98 -2.24 12.81
N ILE A 141 10.35 -1.16 12.14
CA ILE A 141 10.12 -0.99 10.70
C ILE A 141 11.41 -0.52 10.03
N PHE A 142 11.68 -1.01 8.83
CA PHE A 142 12.55 -0.33 7.87
C PHE A 142 11.70 0.08 6.67
N THR A 143 11.54 1.38 6.46
CA THR A 143 10.76 1.95 5.36
C THR A 143 11.66 2.18 4.16
N VAL A 144 11.30 1.60 3.02
CA VAL A 144 11.92 1.84 1.73
C VAL A 144 11.02 2.79 0.95
N THR A 145 11.41 4.06 0.82
CA THR A 145 10.75 4.99 -0.13
C THR A 145 11.47 4.95 -1.47
N LYS A 146 11.06 5.80 -2.42
CA LYS A 146 11.85 6.07 -3.63
C LYS A 146 13.28 6.48 -3.21
N ASP A 147 14.28 5.70 -3.62
CA ASP A 147 15.70 5.91 -3.30
C ASP A 147 16.30 6.94 -4.26
N LEU A 148 16.28 8.21 -3.86
CA LEU A 148 16.72 9.33 -4.70
C LEU A 148 18.15 9.74 -4.36
N ALA A 149 18.99 9.83 -5.39
CA ALA A 149 20.35 10.33 -5.26
C ALA A 149 20.37 11.79 -4.76
N LYS A 150 21.48 12.19 -4.13
CA LYS A 150 21.60 13.53 -3.53
C LYS A 150 21.50 14.68 -4.54
N ASP A 151 21.85 14.40 -5.79
CA ASP A 151 21.84 15.30 -6.94
C ASP A 151 20.54 15.22 -7.75
N ASP A 152 19.57 14.36 -7.38
CA ASP A 152 18.22 14.41 -7.94
C ASP A 152 17.61 15.80 -7.71
N TYR A 153 17.02 16.38 -8.75
CA TYR A 153 16.51 17.75 -8.72
C TYR A 153 15.49 18.00 -7.59
N ARG A 154 14.74 16.97 -7.16
CA ARG A 154 13.76 17.07 -6.07
C ARG A 154 14.45 17.10 -4.72
N VAL A 155 15.54 16.35 -4.57
CA VAL A 155 16.37 16.34 -3.35
C VAL A 155 17.16 17.65 -3.24
N ALA A 156 17.76 18.11 -4.35
CA ALA A 156 18.45 19.39 -4.45
C ALA A 156 17.47 20.56 -4.21
N GLY A 157 16.27 20.48 -4.78
CA GLY A 157 15.16 21.39 -4.54
C GLY A 157 14.45 21.22 -3.21
N GLN A 158 14.95 20.37 -2.31
CA GLN A 158 14.45 20.18 -0.94
C GLN A 158 12.97 19.78 -0.82
N TRP A 159 12.43 19.08 -1.82
CA TRP A 159 11.03 18.63 -1.79
C TRP A 159 10.74 17.82 -0.51
N PRO A 160 9.58 18.00 0.14
CA PRO A 160 9.21 17.24 1.32
C PRO A 160 9.29 15.73 1.07
N CYS A 161 9.84 14.98 2.03
CA CYS A 161 9.97 13.52 1.97
C CYS A 161 10.94 12.97 0.91
N HIS A 162 11.64 13.81 0.14
CA HIS A 162 12.56 13.38 -0.91
C HIS A 162 14.01 13.30 -0.41
N GLY A 163 14.60 12.12 -0.49
CA GLY A 163 15.97 11.87 -0.08
C GLY A 163 16.43 10.44 -0.40
N PRO A 164 17.73 10.15 -0.21
CA PRO A 164 18.25 8.79 -0.36
C PRO A 164 17.70 7.88 0.73
N CYS A 165 17.59 6.59 0.43
CA CYS A 165 17.29 5.59 1.45
C CYS A 165 18.56 5.32 2.28
N PRO A 166 18.50 5.42 3.63
CA PRO A 166 19.67 5.23 4.49
C PRO A 166 19.94 3.72 4.70
N TRP A 167 20.37 3.05 3.63
CA TRP A 167 20.60 1.61 3.62
C TRP A 167 21.65 1.17 4.66
N PRO A 168 21.40 0.06 5.37
CA PRO A 168 22.32 -0.46 6.39
C PRO A 168 23.55 -1.18 5.82
N ASP A 169 23.43 -1.71 4.60
CA ASP A 169 24.45 -2.40 3.79
C ASP A 169 23.91 -2.63 2.36
N ASP A 170 24.79 -3.12 1.47
CA ASP A 170 24.43 -3.44 0.08
C ASP A 170 23.51 -4.66 -0.05
N ASP A 171 23.55 -5.61 0.91
CA ASP A 171 22.70 -6.81 0.91
C ASP A 171 21.22 -6.45 1.10
N MET A 172 20.91 -5.60 2.09
CA MET A 172 19.57 -5.09 2.31
C MET A 172 19.09 -4.27 1.10
N LYS A 173 19.95 -3.40 0.57
CA LYS A 173 19.63 -2.60 -0.62
C LYS A 173 19.25 -3.49 -1.80
N LEU A 174 20.15 -4.40 -2.19
CA LEU A 174 19.96 -5.30 -3.33
C LEU A 174 18.65 -6.10 -3.23
N ASN A 175 18.41 -6.73 -2.09
CA ASN A 175 17.25 -7.61 -1.92
C ASN A 175 15.93 -6.85 -1.81
N MET A 176 15.92 -5.68 -1.16
CA MET A 176 14.72 -4.85 -1.07
C MET A 176 14.38 -4.20 -2.41
N THR A 177 15.36 -3.68 -3.15
CA THR A 177 15.15 -3.16 -4.51
C THR A 177 14.59 -4.23 -5.43
N ALA A 178 15.19 -5.43 -5.45
CA ALA A 178 14.69 -6.53 -6.27
C ALA A 178 13.25 -6.92 -5.95
N TYR A 179 12.86 -6.83 -4.67
CA TYR A 179 11.51 -7.15 -4.23
C TYR A 179 10.51 -6.02 -4.54
N THR A 180 10.88 -4.75 -4.33
CA THR A 180 10.03 -3.61 -4.70
C THR A 180 9.79 -3.56 -6.21
N ASP A 181 10.80 -3.88 -7.03
CA ASP A 181 10.66 -3.92 -8.49
C ASP A 181 9.69 -5.03 -8.93
N ASP A 182 9.71 -6.17 -8.23
CA ASP A 182 8.79 -7.28 -8.51
C ASP A 182 7.35 -6.99 -8.14
N LEU A 183 7.15 -6.36 -6.98
CA LEU A 183 5.82 -5.92 -6.54
C LEU A 183 5.31 -4.77 -7.39
N SER A 184 6.18 -3.86 -7.87
CA SER A 184 5.81 -2.79 -8.79
C SER A 184 5.24 -3.32 -10.10
N ARG A 185 5.87 -4.32 -10.72
CA ARG A 185 5.32 -4.99 -11.92
C ARG A 185 3.96 -5.63 -11.67
N SER A 186 3.82 -6.30 -10.52
CA SER A 186 2.54 -6.91 -10.13
C SER A 186 1.47 -5.84 -9.85
N GLY A 187 1.85 -4.70 -9.28
CA GLY A 187 1.00 -3.54 -9.06
C GLY A 187 0.45 -2.96 -10.36
N ASP A 188 1.32 -2.78 -11.37
CA ASP A 188 0.90 -2.32 -12.70
C ASP A 188 -0.13 -3.27 -13.34
N GLN A 189 0.11 -4.58 -13.26
CA GLN A 189 -0.84 -5.60 -13.75
C GLN A 189 -2.17 -5.52 -12.99
N LEU A 190 -2.13 -5.34 -11.66
CA LEU A 190 -3.34 -5.19 -10.85
C LEU A 190 -4.13 -3.93 -11.22
N LEU A 191 -3.46 -2.80 -11.49
CA LEU A 191 -4.13 -1.58 -11.95
C LEU A 191 -4.83 -1.80 -13.30
N GLU A 192 -4.18 -2.46 -14.27
CA GLU A 192 -4.80 -2.79 -15.56
C GLU A 192 -6.02 -3.73 -15.39
N MET A 193 -5.95 -4.68 -14.47
CA MET A 193 -7.09 -5.55 -14.10
C MET A 193 -8.22 -4.76 -13.43
N ILE A 194 -7.91 -3.80 -12.57
CA ILE A 194 -8.91 -2.92 -11.94
C ILE A 194 -9.60 -2.06 -13.00
N GLU A 195 -8.85 -1.43 -13.90
CA GLU A 195 -9.41 -0.62 -14.99
C GLU A 195 -10.41 -1.43 -15.83
N MET A 196 -10.02 -2.66 -16.20
CA MET A 196 -10.87 -3.59 -16.94
C MET A 196 -12.11 -4.01 -16.14
N GLY A 197 -11.95 -4.32 -14.85
CA GLY A 197 -13.03 -4.78 -13.97
C GLY A 197 -14.06 -3.69 -13.67
N LEU A 198 -13.60 -2.44 -13.53
CA LEU A 198 -14.45 -1.25 -13.36
C LEU A 198 -15.02 -0.72 -14.67
N ARG A 199 -14.55 -1.25 -15.82
CA ARG A 199 -14.92 -0.82 -17.17
C ARG A 199 -14.61 0.66 -17.44
N VAL A 200 -13.48 1.12 -16.92
CA VAL A 200 -12.94 2.45 -17.23
C VAL A 200 -11.89 2.33 -18.35
N PRO A 201 -11.59 3.41 -19.09
CA PRO A 201 -10.58 3.37 -20.14
C PRO A 201 -9.22 2.88 -19.62
N THR A 202 -8.51 2.08 -20.43
CA THR A 202 -7.14 1.65 -20.13
C THR A 202 -6.23 2.85 -19.89
N GLY A 203 -5.40 2.77 -18.86
CA GLY A 203 -4.50 3.83 -18.43
C GLY A 203 -5.14 4.87 -17.50
N SER A 204 -6.41 4.71 -17.10
CA SER A 204 -7.08 5.67 -16.19
C SER A 204 -6.45 5.74 -14.81
N LEU A 205 -5.90 4.63 -14.31
CA LEU A 205 -5.15 4.52 -13.06
C LEU A 205 -3.65 4.62 -13.31
N LYS A 206 -3.11 3.89 -14.30
CA LYS A 206 -1.66 3.78 -14.55
C LYS A 206 -0.98 5.14 -14.81
N ARG A 207 -1.68 6.08 -15.43
CA ARG A 207 -1.18 7.45 -15.64
C ARG A 207 -0.83 8.18 -14.34
N TYR A 208 -1.46 7.82 -13.22
CA TYR A 208 -1.15 8.40 -11.92
C TYR A 208 0.10 7.78 -11.31
N THR A 209 0.50 6.57 -11.70
CA THR A 209 1.64 5.84 -11.11
C THR A 209 2.94 5.99 -11.90
N GLU A 210 2.95 6.80 -12.97
CA GLU A 210 4.19 7.22 -13.64
C GLU A 210 5.12 7.93 -12.65
N ASP A 211 6.33 7.39 -12.45
CA ASP A 211 7.23 7.82 -11.37
C ASP A 211 6.54 7.82 -9.99
N GLY A 212 5.67 6.83 -9.76
CA GLY A 212 4.87 6.66 -8.55
C GLY A 212 5.70 6.70 -7.28
N TRP A 213 5.11 7.21 -6.19
CA TRP A 213 5.74 7.29 -4.87
C TRP A 213 5.64 5.94 -4.12
N HIS A 214 5.96 4.87 -4.84
CA HIS A 214 5.91 3.51 -4.31
C HIS A 214 6.86 3.41 -3.12
N HIS A 215 6.40 2.72 -2.08
CA HIS A 215 7.20 2.50 -0.89
C HIS A 215 6.85 1.16 -0.27
N MET A 216 7.71 0.68 0.63
CA MET A 216 7.53 -0.60 1.32
C MET A 216 7.91 -0.45 2.78
N ARG A 217 7.06 -0.98 3.66
CA ARG A 217 7.37 -1.19 5.06
C ARG A 217 7.85 -2.62 5.23
N VAL A 218 9.08 -2.78 5.69
CA VAL A 218 9.66 -4.05 6.12
C VAL A 218 9.48 -4.13 7.63
N LEU A 219 8.64 -5.03 8.13
CA LEU A 219 8.19 -5.03 9.52
C LEU A 219 8.69 -6.24 10.30
N ARG A 220 9.08 -6.00 11.54
CA ARG A 220 9.23 -7.02 12.58
C ARG A 220 8.34 -6.66 13.76
N PHE A 221 7.44 -7.58 14.11
CA PHE A 221 6.65 -7.50 15.34
C PHE A 221 7.30 -8.36 16.42
N PRO A 222 7.44 -7.86 17.65
CA PRO A 222 8.05 -8.61 18.75
C PRO A 222 7.13 -9.74 19.23
N HIS A 223 7.67 -10.58 20.11
CA HIS A 223 6.87 -11.47 20.94
C HIS A 223 5.85 -10.65 21.77
N ARG A 224 4.64 -11.18 21.97
CA ARG A 224 3.56 -10.48 22.69
C ARG A 224 3.90 -10.01 24.10
N ASP A 225 4.80 -10.72 24.77
CA ASP A 225 5.29 -10.41 26.12
C ASP A 225 6.67 -9.72 26.10
N GLY A 226 7.26 -9.51 24.93
CA GLY A 226 8.55 -8.85 24.72
C GLY A 226 8.40 -7.39 24.27
N THR A 227 7.42 -6.68 24.84
CA THR A 227 7.10 -5.30 24.47
C THR A 227 7.76 -4.28 25.40
N ASN A 228 7.88 -3.03 24.96
CA ASN A 228 8.46 -1.93 25.75
C ASN A 228 7.45 -1.18 26.64
N GLY A 229 6.20 -1.65 26.70
CA GLY A 229 5.13 -1.08 27.52
C GLY A 229 4.51 0.24 27.02
N LYS A 230 4.95 0.82 25.89
CA LYS A 230 4.44 2.10 25.39
C LYS A 230 3.03 2.05 24.76
N GLY A 231 2.62 0.88 24.27
CA GLY A 231 1.33 0.66 23.60
C GLY A 231 0.38 -0.27 24.38
N LYS A 232 -0.77 -0.60 23.79
CA LYS A 232 -1.77 -1.51 24.40
C LYS A 232 -1.31 -2.98 24.37
N LYS A 233 -1.51 -3.73 25.46
CA LYS A 233 -1.14 -5.16 25.56
C LYS A 233 -1.76 -5.98 24.41
N GLY A 234 -0.93 -6.77 23.71
CA GLY A 234 -1.36 -7.65 22.61
C GLY A 234 -1.63 -6.95 21.27
N ARG A 235 -1.80 -5.63 21.24
CA ARG A 235 -1.87 -4.83 20.01
C ARG A 235 -0.49 -4.77 19.37
N GLY A 236 -0.40 -4.93 18.05
CA GLY A 236 0.81 -4.74 17.26
C GLY A 236 0.78 -3.38 16.56
N ILE A 237 -0.20 -3.21 15.67
CA ILE A 237 -0.59 -1.93 15.06
C ILE A 237 -2.10 -1.80 15.21
N GLY A 238 -2.58 -0.59 15.48
CA GLY A 238 -4.01 -0.29 15.58
C GLY A 238 -4.79 -0.47 14.31
N SER A 239 -6.11 -0.32 14.44
CA SER A 239 -6.97 -0.19 13.27
C SER A 239 -6.61 1.07 12.49
N HIS A 240 -6.39 0.92 11.19
CA HIS A 240 -6.16 2.04 10.27
C HIS A 240 -6.47 1.63 8.84
N THR A 241 -6.53 2.62 7.95
CA THR A 241 -6.46 2.43 6.50
C THR A 241 -5.15 2.98 5.96
N ASP A 242 -4.72 2.47 4.81
CA ASP A 242 -3.51 2.91 4.13
C ASP A 242 -3.82 3.92 3.02
N TYR A 243 -2.87 4.81 2.78
CA TYR A 243 -3.11 6.14 2.19
C TYR A 243 -3.24 6.13 0.66
N GLY A 244 -3.06 4.96 0.05
CA GLY A 244 -2.63 4.82 -1.33
C GLY A 244 -3.63 4.24 -2.31
N LEU A 245 -3.14 3.73 -3.45
CA LEU A 245 -3.99 2.96 -4.38
C LEU A 245 -4.15 1.52 -3.91
N LEU A 246 -3.04 0.78 -3.80
CA LEU A 246 -3.04 -0.64 -3.46
C LEU A 246 -2.00 -0.97 -2.41
N VAL A 247 -2.37 -1.86 -1.51
CA VAL A 247 -1.47 -2.49 -0.56
C VAL A 247 -1.27 -3.94 -0.95
N MET A 248 -0.02 -4.34 -1.13
CA MET A 248 0.40 -5.71 -1.40
C MET A 248 1.23 -6.21 -0.22
N ALA A 249 0.70 -7.18 0.52
CA ALA A 249 1.31 -7.64 1.76
C ALA A 249 1.74 -9.11 1.73
N ALA A 250 2.92 -9.39 2.26
CA ALA A 250 3.44 -10.74 2.45
C ALA A 250 3.81 -10.95 3.92
N GLN A 251 3.68 -12.17 4.42
CA GLN A 251 3.92 -12.49 5.82
C GLN A 251 4.52 -13.89 6.00
N ASN A 252 5.28 -14.06 7.08
CA ASN A 252 5.75 -15.38 7.51
C ASN A 252 4.61 -16.21 8.14
N ASP A 253 4.96 -17.40 8.63
CA ASP A 253 4.02 -18.41 9.15
C ASP A 253 3.42 -18.11 10.54
N VAL A 254 3.69 -16.94 11.13
CA VAL A 254 3.28 -16.62 12.49
C VAL A 254 1.84 -16.15 12.56
N GLY A 255 1.42 -15.33 11.58
CA GLY A 255 0.09 -14.74 11.54
C GLY A 255 -0.13 -13.62 12.56
N GLY A 256 -1.05 -12.73 12.22
CA GLY A 256 -1.39 -11.60 13.09
C GLY A 256 -2.17 -10.47 12.43
N LEU A 257 -2.32 -10.50 11.11
CA LEU A 257 -3.10 -9.52 10.36
C LEU A 257 -4.60 -9.80 10.48
N PHE A 258 -5.37 -8.74 10.72
CA PHE A 258 -6.82 -8.73 10.65
C PHE A 258 -7.28 -7.62 9.72
N VAL A 259 -8.33 -7.88 8.94
CA VAL A 259 -8.96 -6.89 8.06
C VAL A 259 -10.44 -6.76 8.38
N ARG A 260 -11.04 -5.62 8.08
CA ARG A 260 -12.48 -5.40 8.18
C ARG A 260 -13.06 -5.36 6.76
N PRO A 261 -13.83 -6.39 6.34
CA PRO A 261 -14.52 -6.36 5.06
C PRO A 261 -15.54 -5.21 5.01
N PRO A 262 -15.90 -4.72 3.80
CA PRO A 262 -17.01 -3.78 3.63
C PRO A 262 -18.28 -4.26 4.34
N GLN A 263 -18.89 -3.37 5.13
CA GLN A 263 -20.17 -3.61 5.81
C GLN A 263 -21.20 -2.60 5.34
N GLN A 264 -22.46 -3.04 5.21
CA GLN A 264 -23.54 -2.17 4.79
C GLN A 264 -23.77 -1.05 5.82
N GLY A 265 -23.80 0.20 5.36
CA GLY A 265 -24.01 1.38 6.21
C GLY A 265 -22.75 1.86 6.95
N GLU A 266 -21.60 1.19 6.78
CA GLU A 266 -20.32 1.68 7.28
C GLU A 266 -19.61 2.55 6.23
N HIS A 267 -19.30 3.78 6.64
CA HIS A 267 -18.62 4.78 5.80
C HIS A 267 -17.46 5.41 6.57
N HIS A 268 -16.31 5.52 5.93
CA HIS A 268 -15.12 6.21 6.42
C HIS A 268 -14.36 6.80 5.24
N ALA A 269 -13.67 7.92 5.46
CA ALA A 269 -12.85 8.58 4.46
C ALA A 269 -11.66 9.22 5.18
N ASN A 270 -10.52 8.53 5.22
CA ASN A 270 -9.36 8.94 6.03
C ASN A 270 -8.77 10.31 5.62
N TRP A 271 -9.02 10.75 4.38
CA TRP A 271 -8.65 12.09 3.90
C TRP A 271 -9.56 13.22 4.45
N GLU A 272 -10.77 12.91 4.91
CA GLU A 272 -11.70 13.86 5.55
C GLU A 272 -11.62 13.78 7.07
N LYS A 273 -11.69 12.56 7.61
CA LYS A 273 -11.62 12.27 9.04
C LYS A 273 -10.80 11.01 9.24
N SER A 274 -9.81 11.08 10.14
CA SER A 274 -8.91 9.96 10.41
C SER A 274 -9.67 8.64 10.61
N ALA A 275 -9.23 7.60 9.92
CA ALA A 275 -9.68 6.23 10.11
C ALA A 275 -8.82 5.45 11.13
N ALA A 276 -7.86 6.10 11.79
CA ALA A 276 -7.10 5.48 12.86
C ALA A 276 -8.02 5.16 14.05
N GLY A 277 -7.87 3.97 14.64
CA GLY A 277 -8.71 3.47 15.73
C GLY A 277 -10.11 3.05 15.31
N LEU A 278 -10.47 3.18 14.02
CA LEU A 278 -11.82 2.90 13.51
C LEU A 278 -12.25 1.47 13.87
N ARG A 279 -13.33 1.35 14.66
CA ARG A 279 -13.96 0.07 15.01
C ARG A 279 -12.97 -0.94 15.62
N GLU A 280 -11.88 -0.49 16.26
CA GLU A 280 -10.76 -1.36 16.65
C GLU A 280 -11.23 -2.51 17.56
N ASP A 281 -12.10 -2.22 18.53
CA ASP A 281 -12.59 -3.19 19.52
C ASP A 281 -13.98 -3.80 19.17
N GLU A 282 -14.56 -3.41 18.04
CA GLU A 282 -15.86 -3.92 17.58
C GLU A 282 -15.73 -5.27 16.85
N PRO A 283 -16.78 -6.13 16.84
CA PRO A 283 -16.80 -7.33 16.00
C PRO A 283 -16.80 -6.98 14.50
N GLY A 284 -16.55 -7.98 13.64
CA GLY A 284 -16.52 -7.81 12.18
C GLY A 284 -15.11 -7.92 11.57
N TRP A 285 -14.09 -8.07 12.40
CA TRP A 285 -12.73 -8.37 11.94
C TRP A 285 -12.60 -9.81 11.40
N VAL A 286 -11.84 -9.94 10.32
CA VAL A 286 -11.48 -11.19 9.67
C VAL A 286 -9.98 -11.41 9.84
N TYR A 287 -9.61 -12.51 10.46
CA TYR A 287 -8.22 -12.94 10.58
C TYR A 287 -7.70 -13.43 9.22
N VAL A 288 -6.52 -12.94 8.81
CA VAL A 288 -5.87 -13.32 7.57
C VAL A 288 -4.79 -14.39 7.87
N PRO A 289 -5.10 -15.69 7.68
CA PRO A 289 -4.15 -16.75 7.97
C PRO A 289 -2.92 -16.68 7.06
N PRO A 290 -1.71 -17.01 7.56
CA PRO A 290 -0.54 -17.20 6.71
C PRO A 290 -0.80 -18.30 5.68
N VAL A 291 -0.56 -17.99 4.41
CA VAL A 291 -0.57 -18.94 3.30
C VAL A 291 0.76 -18.81 2.58
N ALA A 292 1.45 -19.93 2.38
CA ALA A 292 2.74 -19.93 1.71
C ALA A 292 2.57 -19.63 0.21
N GLY A 293 3.51 -18.89 -0.37
CA GLY A 293 3.55 -18.63 -1.80
C GLY A 293 2.46 -17.69 -2.32
N VAL A 294 1.89 -16.85 -1.46
CA VAL A 294 0.94 -15.79 -1.86
C VAL A 294 1.33 -14.46 -1.24
N PHE A 295 0.95 -13.36 -1.88
CA PHE A 295 0.77 -12.06 -1.22
C PHE A 295 -0.71 -11.70 -1.22
N THR A 296 -1.15 -10.88 -0.27
CA THR A 296 -2.52 -10.37 -0.23
C THR A 296 -2.60 -8.98 -0.84
N VAL A 297 -3.75 -8.63 -1.40
CA VAL A 297 -3.98 -7.31 -2.01
C VAL A 297 -5.27 -6.69 -1.50
N PHE A 298 -5.21 -5.44 -1.05
CA PHE A 298 -6.38 -4.67 -0.65
C PHE A 298 -6.26 -3.19 -1.07
N PRO A 299 -7.39 -2.48 -1.27
CA PRO A 299 -7.38 -1.07 -1.68
C PRO A 299 -6.98 -0.14 -0.53
N GLY A 300 -6.34 0.98 -0.90
CA GLY A 300 -6.09 2.11 -0.02
C GLY A 300 -7.03 3.30 -0.29
N ASP A 301 -6.75 4.40 0.40
CA ASP A 301 -7.57 5.62 0.44
C ASP A 301 -7.71 6.29 -0.94
N MET A 302 -6.65 6.35 -1.75
CA MET A 302 -6.75 6.94 -3.10
C MET A 302 -7.61 6.09 -4.02
N MET A 303 -7.56 4.76 -3.92
CA MET A 303 -8.47 3.90 -4.69
C MET A 303 -9.91 4.10 -4.25
N GLN A 304 -10.15 4.27 -2.96
CA GLN A 304 -11.48 4.59 -2.45
C GLN A 304 -11.98 5.94 -2.98
N TYR A 305 -11.15 6.97 -2.93
CA TYR A 305 -11.50 8.28 -3.45
C TYR A 305 -11.77 8.24 -4.97
N MET A 306 -10.87 7.63 -5.74
CA MET A 306 -10.98 7.49 -7.19
C MET A 306 -12.23 6.73 -7.63
N THR A 307 -12.64 5.72 -6.88
CA THR A 307 -13.82 4.91 -7.20
C THR A 307 -15.08 5.39 -6.49
N ASN A 308 -15.03 6.56 -5.85
CA ASN A 308 -16.12 7.12 -5.07
C ASN A 308 -16.74 6.11 -4.09
N SER A 309 -15.87 5.46 -3.31
CA SER A 309 -16.18 4.40 -2.34
C SER A 309 -16.77 3.10 -2.91
N TYR A 310 -16.76 2.91 -4.24
CA TYR A 310 -17.15 1.62 -4.83
C TYR A 310 -16.18 0.49 -4.45
N LEU A 311 -14.89 0.79 -4.37
CA LEU A 311 -13.89 -0.01 -3.66
C LEU A 311 -13.54 0.72 -2.37
N GLN A 312 -13.74 0.11 -1.20
CA GLN A 312 -13.41 0.75 0.07
C GLN A 312 -11.96 0.49 0.48
N SER A 313 -11.31 1.51 1.03
CA SER A 313 -10.01 1.39 1.68
C SER A 313 -10.15 0.46 2.87
N THR A 314 -9.40 -0.62 2.90
CA THR A 314 -9.67 -1.74 3.83
C THR A 314 -9.07 -1.46 5.20
N PRO A 315 -9.89 -1.28 6.25
CA PRO A 315 -9.37 -1.14 7.60
C PRO A 315 -8.67 -2.43 8.02
N HIS A 316 -7.50 -2.31 8.63
CA HIS A 316 -6.73 -3.45 9.08
C HIS A 316 -5.95 -3.13 10.36
N LYS A 317 -5.63 -4.18 11.11
CA LYS A 317 -4.87 -4.11 12.37
C LYS A 317 -4.00 -5.33 12.53
N VAL A 318 -3.04 -5.27 13.45
CA VAL A 318 -2.14 -6.40 13.72
C VAL A 318 -2.15 -6.73 15.21
N GLY A 319 -2.30 -8.01 15.54
CA GLY A 319 -2.10 -8.55 16.90
C GLY A 319 -0.72 -9.18 17.07
N LEU A 320 -0.11 -9.03 18.25
CA LEU A 320 1.15 -9.66 18.60
C LEU A 320 0.95 -11.13 18.97
N ASN A 321 1.90 -11.98 18.56
CA ASN A 321 1.80 -13.43 18.72
C ASN A 321 2.89 -13.98 19.67
N THR A 322 2.88 -15.30 19.89
CA THR A 322 3.86 -16.02 20.73
C THR A 322 5.21 -16.26 20.04
N ARG A 323 5.41 -15.70 18.85
CA ARG A 323 6.68 -15.66 18.11
C ARG A 323 6.81 -14.29 17.45
N GLU A 324 8.05 -13.88 17.17
CA GLU A 324 8.28 -12.69 16.35
C GLU A 324 7.74 -12.90 14.93
N ARG A 325 7.03 -11.89 14.40
CA ARG A 325 6.41 -11.94 13.08
C ARG A 325 7.13 -10.99 12.12
N PHE A 326 7.55 -11.51 10.97
CA PHE A 326 8.09 -10.71 9.88
C PHE A 326 7.02 -10.55 8.79
N ALA A 327 6.87 -9.32 8.31
CA ALA A 327 5.93 -8.99 7.26
C ALA A 327 6.47 -7.88 6.37
N PHE A 328 5.87 -7.77 5.20
CA PHE A 328 6.14 -6.74 4.21
C PHE A 328 4.81 -6.16 3.79
N ALA A 329 4.70 -4.83 3.77
CA ALA A 329 3.58 -4.12 3.17
C ALA A 329 4.16 -3.19 2.11
N TYR A 330 3.89 -3.49 0.85
CA TYR A 330 4.24 -2.65 -0.29
C TYR A 330 3.04 -1.83 -0.70
N PHE A 331 3.30 -0.56 -1.00
CA PHE A 331 2.32 0.43 -1.37
C PHE A 331 2.57 0.82 -2.82
N HIS A 332 1.61 0.50 -3.68
CA HIS A 332 1.62 0.91 -5.08
C HIS A 332 0.82 2.21 -5.19
N GLU A 333 1.48 3.26 -5.64
CA GLU A 333 1.13 4.64 -5.28
C GLU A 333 1.16 5.61 -6.45
N PRO A 334 0.33 6.66 -6.42
CA PRO A 334 0.44 7.77 -7.36
C PRO A 334 1.80 8.44 -7.28
N ASN A 335 2.17 9.18 -8.32
CA ASN A 335 3.25 10.14 -8.29
C ASN A 335 3.01 11.13 -7.15
N PHE A 336 4.07 11.51 -6.43
CA PHE A 336 4.00 12.46 -5.32
C PHE A 336 3.28 13.76 -5.70
N ALA A 337 3.50 14.26 -6.92
CA ALA A 337 2.89 15.49 -7.40
C ALA A 337 1.44 15.35 -7.88
N SER A 338 0.88 14.13 -7.95
CA SER A 338 -0.42 13.90 -8.55
C SER A 338 -1.56 14.52 -7.76
N VAL A 339 -2.44 15.25 -8.45
CA VAL A 339 -3.76 15.62 -7.95
C VAL A 339 -4.78 14.58 -8.40
N ILE A 340 -5.25 13.80 -7.44
CA ILE A 340 -6.16 12.67 -7.62
C ILE A 340 -7.59 13.17 -7.84
N LYS A 341 -8.29 12.53 -8.77
CA LYS A 341 -9.69 12.79 -9.14
C LYS A 341 -10.46 11.48 -9.21
N PRO A 342 -11.80 11.50 -9.09
CA PRO A 342 -12.64 10.35 -9.43
C PRO A 342 -12.34 9.83 -10.84
N LEU A 343 -12.49 8.51 -11.01
CA LEU A 343 -12.38 7.86 -12.31
C LEU A 343 -13.57 8.22 -13.20
N PRO A 344 -13.40 8.16 -14.53
CA PRO A 344 -14.50 8.35 -15.47
C PRO A 344 -15.70 7.45 -15.16
N GLY A 345 -16.87 8.05 -15.01
CA GLY A 345 -18.11 7.36 -14.69
C GLY A 345 -18.26 7.00 -13.22
N PHE A 346 -17.38 7.45 -12.33
CA PHE A 346 -17.49 7.34 -10.87
C PHE A 346 -17.75 8.67 -10.18
N GLU A 347 -17.80 9.78 -10.92
CA GLU A 347 -18.19 11.09 -10.43
C GLU A 347 -19.63 11.05 -9.87
N GLY A 348 -19.83 11.51 -8.63
CA GLY A 348 -21.16 11.66 -8.04
C GLY A 348 -21.96 10.37 -7.83
N ARG A 349 -21.32 9.18 -7.83
CA ARG A 349 -22.00 7.88 -7.68
C ARG A 349 -22.67 7.63 -6.33
N THR A 350 -22.29 8.37 -5.30
CA THR A 350 -22.87 8.28 -3.96
C THR A 350 -23.20 9.68 -3.50
N ALA A 351 -24.35 9.86 -2.84
CA ALA A 351 -24.77 11.16 -2.34
C ALA A 351 -23.84 11.65 -1.21
N GLU A 352 -23.11 10.73 -0.59
CA GLU A 352 -22.31 10.91 0.62
C GLU A 352 -20.83 11.20 0.35
N ALA A 353 -20.29 10.92 -0.84
CA ALA A 353 -18.90 11.20 -1.17
C ALA A 353 -18.83 12.34 -2.19
N ARG A 354 -18.66 13.56 -1.68
CA ARG A 354 -18.43 14.73 -2.52
C ARG A 354 -16.94 14.82 -2.81
N ALA A 355 -16.51 14.25 -3.93
CA ALA A 355 -15.19 14.56 -4.45
C ALA A 355 -15.07 16.08 -4.63
N SER A 356 -14.10 16.70 -3.97
CA SER A 356 -13.85 18.13 -4.14
C SER A 356 -13.47 18.43 -5.59
N GLU A 357 -13.93 19.58 -6.10
CA GLU A 357 -13.48 20.09 -7.41
C GLU A 357 -11.95 20.27 -7.45
N GLU A 358 -11.30 20.43 -6.30
CA GLU A 358 -9.85 20.57 -6.16
C GLU A 358 -9.09 19.24 -6.25
N GLY A 359 -9.72 18.12 -5.86
CA GLY A 359 -9.05 16.80 -5.83
C GLY A 359 -8.20 16.59 -4.57
N ILE A 360 -7.58 15.42 -4.45
CA ILE A 360 -6.60 15.14 -3.38
C ILE A 360 -5.19 15.18 -3.95
N HIS A 361 -4.35 16.10 -3.48
CA HIS A 361 -2.93 16.06 -3.82
C HIS A 361 -2.22 14.98 -3.01
N TYR A 362 -1.72 13.94 -3.69
CA TYR A 362 -1.19 12.75 -3.05
C TYR A 362 0.03 13.05 -2.16
N GLY A 363 0.97 13.89 -2.61
CA GLY A 363 2.13 14.28 -1.81
C GLY A 363 1.76 15.03 -0.53
N THR A 364 0.70 15.84 -0.56
CA THR A 364 0.15 16.46 0.67
C THR A 364 -0.42 15.40 1.59
N HIS A 365 -1.23 14.48 1.05
CA HIS A 365 -1.83 13.41 1.84
C HIS A 365 -0.76 12.54 2.51
N PHE A 366 0.21 12.04 1.74
CA PHE A 366 1.34 11.26 2.25
C PHE A 366 2.13 12.01 3.32
N THR A 367 2.49 13.27 3.08
CA THR A 367 3.26 14.08 4.04
C THR A 367 2.48 14.26 5.35
N ASN A 368 1.18 14.57 5.28
CA ASN A 368 0.34 14.73 6.47
C ASN A 368 0.22 13.44 7.28
N MET A 369 0.13 12.28 6.61
CA MET A 369 0.12 11.00 7.30
C MET A 369 1.45 10.72 8.01
N CYS A 370 2.58 11.03 7.38
CA CYS A 370 3.89 10.88 8.01
C CYS A 370 4.07 11.81 9.22
N LEU A 371 3.65 13.08 9.12
CA LEU A 371 3.67 14.04 10.22
C LEU A 371 2.85 13.55 11.42
N ARG A 372 1.67 12.96 11.16
CA ARG A 372 0.79 12.39 12.18
C ARG A 372 1.41 11.17 12.87
N ASN A 373 2.00 10.27 12.09
CA ASN A 373 2.47 8.98 12.59
C ASN A 373 3.86 9.07 13.26
N TYR A 374 4.68 10.06 12.88
CA TYR A 374 6.07 10.21 13.34
C TYR A 374 6.38 11.63 13.84
N PRO A 375 5.63 12.18 14.81
CA PRO A 375 5.76 13.60 15.20
C PRO A 375 7.16 13.97 15.70
N GLU A 376 7.85 13.05 16.37
CA GLU A 376 9.17 13.29 16.98
C GLU A 376 10.36 12.92 16.07
N ARG A 377 10.11 12.41 14.86
CA ARG A 377 11.18 11.98 13.96
C ARG A 377 11.97 13.18 13.44
N VAL A 378 13.29 13.02 13.30
CA VAL A 378 14.19 14.08 12.78
C VAL A 378 13.70 14.67 11.45
N THR A 379 13.14 13.82 10.57
CA THR A 379 12.52 14.23 9.31
C THR A 379 11.36 15.20 9.52
N THR A 380 10.42 14.87 10.42
CA THR A 380 9.28 15.72 10.79
C THR A 380 9.76 17.05 11.37
N GLN A 381 10.70 16.99 12.31
CA GLN A 381 11.24 18.18 12.97
C GLN A 381 11.93 19.11 11.98
N LYS A 382 12.64 18.57 10.98
CA LYS A 382 13.26 19.37 9.91
C LYS A 382 12.24 19.94 8.94
N LEU A 383 11.25 19.15 8.52
CA LEU A 383 10.15 19.61 7.65
C LEU A 383 9.41 20.81 8.25
N LEU A 384 9.11 20.76 9.55
CA LEU A 384 8.41 21.83 10.26
C LEU A 384 9.32 23.05 10.47
N ARG A 385 10.56 22.85 10.92
CA ARG A 385 11.52 23.94 11.18
C ARG A 385 11.86 24.74 9.92
N GLU A 386 11.99 24.05 8.79
CA GLU A 386 12.30 24.66 7.50
C GLU A 386 11.04 24.99 6.68
N ASP A 387 9.84 24.84 7.27
CA ASP A 387 8.55 25.20 6.66
C ASP A 387 8.30 24.55 5.28
N ARG A 388 8.89 23.37 5.06
CA ARG A 388 8.88 22.68 3.77
C ARG A 388 7.48 22.22 3.36
N CYS A 389 6.56 22.08 4.31
CA CYS A 389 5.17 21.73 4.02
C CYS A 389 4.48 22.77 3.12
N LYS A 390 4.87 24.05 3.17
CA LYS A 390 4.32 25.08 2.26
C LYS A 390 4.65 24.82 0.79
N MET A 391 5.74 24.09 0.52
CA MET A 391 6.11 23.72 -0.85
C MET A 391 5.03 22.86 -1.53
N LEU A 392 4.23 22.11 -0.75
CA LEU A 392 3.18 21.24 -1.28
C LEU A 392 2.00 22.01 -1.92
N ALA A 393 1.93 23.33 -1.70
CA ALA A 393 0.99 24.21 -2.36
C ALA A 393 1.51 24.75 -3.71
N LEU A 394 2.81 24.60 -4.00
CA LEU A 394 3.42 25.17 -5.20
C LEU A 394 2.90 24.47 -6.47
N PRO A 395 2.53 25.22 -7.53
CA PRO A 395 1.95 24.63 -8.75
C PRO A 395 2.83 23.56 -9.41
N GLN A 396 4.15 23.72 -9.39
CA GLN A 396 5.10 22.76 -9.97
C GLN A 396 5.14 21.41 -9.22
N LEU A 397 4.67 21.37 -7.98
CA LEU A 397 4.49 20.12 -7.22
C LEU A 397 3.06 19.56 -7.34
N ARG A 398 2.16 20.19 -8.12
CA ARG A 398 0.76 19.78 -8.24
C ARG A 398 0.42 19.52 -9.70
N ARG A 399 0.67 18.29 -10.16
CA ARG A 399 0.31 17.80 -11.49
C ARG A 399 -1.15 17.34 -11.50
N VAL A 400 -2.02 18.10 -12.16
CA VAL A 400 -3.33 17.59 -12.56
C VAL A 400 -3.12 16.67 -13.76
N VAL A 401 -3.44 15.40 -13.60
CA VAL A 401 -3.33 14.44 -14.71
C VAL A 401 -4.54 14.63 -15.62
N SER A 402 -4.29 15.01 -16.88
CA SER A 402 -5.34 15.22 -17.89
C SER A 402 -6.20 13.96 -18.08
N SER A 403 -7.50 14.17 -18.29
CA SER A 403 -8.46 13.10 -18.62
C SER A 403 -8.34 12.61 -20.07
N THR A 404 -7.56 13.29 -20.92
CA THR A 404 -7.32 12.90 -22.31
C THR A 404 -6.12 11.93 -22.41
N GLY A 405 -6.30 10.84 -23.17
CA GLY A 405 -5.38 9.69 -23.25
C GLY A 405 -3.95 9.99 -23.73
N PRO A 406 -3.09 8.96 -23.83
CA PRO A 406 -1.65 9.13 -23.96
C PRO A 406 -1.30 9.76 -25.32
N THR A 407 -0.71 10.96 -25.29
CA THR A 407 0.05 11.46 -26.43
C THR A 407 1.36 10.67 -26.48
N GLY A 408 1.44 9.72 -27.40
CA GLY A 408 2.70 9.14 -27.81
C GLY A 408 3.58 10.24 -28.40
N ALA A 409 4.53 10.77 -27.63
CA ALA A 409 5.62 11.57 -28.14
C ALA A 409 6.93 10.91 -27.70
N ARG A 410 7.54 10.19 -28.65
CA ARG A 410 8.93 9.76 -28.58
C ARG A 410 9.81 10.99 -28.34
N GLY A 411 10.78 10.85 -27.45
CA GLY A 411 11.75 11.90 -27.15
C GLY A 411 12.50 12.39 -28.40
N GLY A 412 12.63 13.70 -28.48
CA GLY A 412 13.59 14.40 -29.32
C GLY A 412 14.41 15.32 -28.43
N ALA A 413 15.72 15.12 -28.43
CA ALA A 413 16.68 15.96 -27.76
C ALA A 413 16.77 17.35 -28.42
N GLY A 414 17.09 18.37 -27.62
CA GLY A 414 17.76 19.58 -28.10
C GLY A 414 17.06 20.89 -27.78
N GLY A 415 17.79 21.80 -27.13
CA GLY A 415 17.59 23.24 -27.26
C GLY A 415 17.40 24.01 -25.96
N CYS A 416 18.50 24.45 -25.36
CA CYS A 416 18.54 25.66 -24.55
C CYS A 416 17.95 26.83 -25.35
N ALA A 417 17.03 27.57 -24.75
CA ALA A 417 16.83 28.97 -25.08
C ALA A 417 16.27 29.70 -23.84
N GLU A 418 17.06 30.67 -23.41
CA GLU A 418 16.74 31.72 -22.45
C GLU A 418 15.46 32.44 -22.86
N ASN A 419 14.68 32.93 -21.88
CA ASN A 419 13.87 34.11 -22.11
C ASN A 419 13.75 34.91 -20.81
N GLU A 420 14.27 36.13 -20.91
CA GLU A 420 14.23 37.19 -19.94
C GLU A 420 12.82 37.75 -19.69
N ALA A 421 12.74 38.47 -18.58
CA ALA A 421 11.64 39.20 -18.00
C ALA A 421 10.75 40.00 -18.96
N VAL A 422 9.45 40.03 -18.65
CA VAL A 422 8.62 41.23 -18.78
C VAL A 422 7.80 41.41 -17.50
N LEU A 423 8.21 42.40 -16.71
CA LEU A 423 7.44 43.02 -15.63
C LEU A 423 6.24 43.77 -16.24
N ARG A 424 5.02 43.53 -15.74
CA ARG A 424 3.97 44.58 -15.67
C ARG A 424 3.09 44.42 -14.44
N ASP A 425 2.97 45.56 -13.76
CA ASP A 425 2.10 45.94 -12.65
C ASP A 425 0.67 45.40 -12.70
N GLY A 426 0.14 45.13 -11.50
CA GLY A 426 -1.27 44.87 -11.28
C GLY A 426 -1.56 44.50 -9.82
N GLY A 427 -1.34 45.44 -8.90
CA GLY A 427 -1.70 45.26 -7.50
C GLY A 427 -3.21 45.32 -7.27
N TYR A 428 -3.73 44.45 -6.40
CA TYR A 428 -4.91 44.68 -5.55
C TYR A 428 -4.76 43.86 -4.25
N PRO A 429 -5.34 44.32 -3.12
CA PRO A 429 -4.82 44.08 -1.78
C PRO A 429 -5.38 42.84 -1.06
N ALA A 430 -4.63 42.40 -0.05
CA ALA A 430 -5.01 41.35 0.90
C ALA A 430 -6.09 41.82 1.89
N PRO A 431 -7.05 40.96 2.28
CA PRO A 431 -7.96 41.25 3.37
C PRO A 431 -7.32 40.92 4.73
N SER A 432 -7.32 41.90 5.61
CA SER A 432 -7.01 41.84 7.03
C SER A 432 -8.06 41.01 7.79
N MET A 433 -7.61 40.03 8.60
CA MET A 433 -8.44 39.43 9.65
C MET A 433 -8.14 40.12 10.99
N GLU A 434 -9.15 40.80 11.51
CA GLU A 434 -9.19 41.26 12.89
C GLU A 434 -9.41 40.09 13.86
N LEU A 435 -8.60 40.08 14.92
CA LEU A 435 -8.81 39.33 16.15
C LEU A 435 -9.96 39.95 16.94
N GLN A 436 -10.98 39.16 17.28
CA GLN A 436 -11.86 39.47 18.41
C GLN A 436 -11.80 38.34 19.44
N ASN A 437 -11.36 38.73 20.63
CA ASN A 437 -11.43 37.97 21.87
C ASN A 437 -12.89 37.89 22.35
N ALA A 438 -13.32 36.69 22.75
CA ALA A 438 -14.23 36.44 23.87
C ALA A 438 -14.03 35.01 24.37
#